data_AF-A0A2N3DNK5-F1
#
_entry.id   AF-A0A2N3DNK5-F1
#
_cell.length_a   1.000
_cell.length_b   1.000
_cell.length_c   1.000
_cell.angle_alpha   90.00
_cell.angle_beta   90.00
_cell.angle_gamma   90.00
#
_symmetry.space_group_name_H-M   'P 1'
#
loop_
_entity.id
_entity.type
_entity.pdbx_description
1 polymer ?
#
loop_
_entity_poly.entity_id
_entity_poly.type
_entity_poly.pdbx_seq_one_letter_code
_entity_poly.pdbx_strand_id
1 'polypeptide(L)'
;MTAAGRPALYSIPVHRAFADALVAGLIARHGDGALGLAQGLVLLPSNRALGAVQAAFVRAGGKGLLMPRLAVIGDADLDESVALALDAIDDEVEPIPPAIDALRRRLLLSELIERHTPPGEAPITGAAAFQLAEGLARVIDQLQYEEVAASALVDLDLGAFADHWRASLDRLRLLVDHWPAVLARTGAIDRADRRNRLLDRVTAAWRAAPPAR
;
A
#
# COMPACT_ATOMS: atom_id res chain seq x y z
N MET A 1 16.19 -28.23 -2.68
CA MET A 1 16.24 -27.27 -1.54
C MET A 1 17.41 -26.32 -1.76
N THR A 2 17.18 -25.22 -2.46
CA THR A 2 18.17 -24.16 -2.67
C THR A 2 18.27 -23.31 -1.41
N ALA A 3 19.47 -23.22 -0.83
CA ALA A 3 19.72 -22.41 0.36
C ALA A 3 19.40 -20.94 0.07
N ALA A 4 18.52 -20.34 0.87
CA ALA A 4 18.20 -18.92 0.82
C ALA A 4 19.45 -18.11 1.17
N GLY A 5 20.24 -17.71 0.16
CA GLY A 5 21.45 -16.96 0.40
C GLY A 5 21.12 -15.53 0.86
N ARG A 6 21.92 -15.03 1.80
CA ARG A 6 21.79 -13.68 2.39
C ARG A 6 21.65 -12.58 1.32
N PRO A 7 20.89 -11.52 1.59
CA PRO A 7 20.76 -10.40 0.66
C PRO A 7 22.12 -9.74 0.42
N ALA A 8 22.41 -9.41 -0.84
CA ALA A 8 23.58 -8.61 -1.18
C ALA A 8 23.31 -7.14 -0.83
N LEU A 9 24.05 -6.63 0.15
CA LEU A 9 23.91 -5.25 0.60
C LEU A 9 24.86 -4.33 -0.18
N TYR A 10 24.32 -3.24 -0.72
CA TYR A 10 25.07 -2.22 -1.43
C TYR A 10 24.80 -0.84 -0.81
N SER A 11 25.77 0.06 -0.93
CA SER A 11 25.64 1.44 -0.48
C SER A 11 26.08 2.42 -1.58
N ILE A 12 25.48 3.60 -1.56
CA ILE A 12 25.83 4.71 -2.45
C ILE A 12 26.30 5.85 -1.55
N PRO A 13 27.48 6.45 -1.80
CA PRO A 13 27.95 7.59 -1.03
C PRO A 13 26.97 8.76 -1.07
N VAL A 14 26.74 9.40 0.08
CA VAL A 14 25.73 10.46 0.27
C VAL A 14 25.89 11.69 -0.65
N HIS A 15 27.10 11.94 -1.15
CA HIS A 15 27.41 13.05 -2.04
C HIS A 15 27.09 12.77 -3.52
N ARG A 16 26.67 11.56 -3.87
CA ARG A 16 26.28 11.21 -5.23
C ARG A 16 24.77 11.32 -5.41
N ALA A 17 24.36 11.73 -6.60
CA ALA A 17 22.96 11.63 -7.01
C ALA A 17 22.57 10.14 -7.00
N PHE A 18 21.69 9.77 -6.04
CA PHE A 18 21.38 8.37 -5.75
C PHE A 18 20.87 7.62 -6.99
N ALA A 19 19.92 8.21 -7.73
CA ALA A 19 19.33 7.58 -8.90
C ALA A 19 20.35 7.33 -10.02
N ASP A 20 21.20 8.32 -10.33
CA ASP A 20 22.26 8.17 -11.34
C ASP A 20 23.31 7.13 -10.94
N ALA A 21 23.71 7.13 -9.66
CA ALA A 21 24.67 6.16 -9.14
C ALA A 21 24.10 4.73 -9.12
N LEU A 22 22.82 4.58 -8.76
CA LEU A 22 22.11 3.30 -8.80
C LEU A 22 22.06 2.76 -10.23
N VAL A 23 21.58 3.58 -11.18
CA VAL A 23 21.46 3.21 -12.60
C VAL A 23 22.81 2.85 -13.19
N ALA A 24 23.84 3.65 -12.97
CA ALA A 24 25.19 3.34 -13.44
C ALA A 24 25.69 2.00 -12.89
N GLY A 25 25.41 1.72 -11.61
CA GLY A 25 25.74 0.45 -10.97
C GLY A 25 24.98 -0.75 -11.51
N LEU A 26 23.70 -0.57 -11.89
CA LEU A 26 22.88 -1.62 -12.52
C LEU A 26 23.37 -1.91 -13.95
N ILE A 27 23.65 -0.87 -14.74
CA ILE A 27 24.20 -0.98 -16.10
C ILE A 27 25.55 -1.68 -16.09
N ALA A 28 26.46 -1.30 -15.20
CA ALA A 28 27.78 -1.92 -15.13
C ALA A 28 27.75 -3.42 -14.80
N ARG A 29 26.71 -3.88 -14.08
CA ARG A 29 26.60 -5.29 -13.64
C ARG A 29 25.77 -6.15 -14.58
N HIS A 30 24.73 -5.59 -15.20
CA HIS A 30 23.70 -6.35 -15.92
C HIS A 30 23.47 -5.85 -17.37
N GLY A 31 24.19 -4.82 -17.81
CA GLY A 31 24.14 -4.29 -19.18
C GLY A 31 25.03 -5.07 -20.14
N ASP A 32 24.73 -6.36 -20.33
CA ASP A 32 25.49 -7.28 -21.19
C ASP A 32 25.20 -7.14 -22.69
N GLY A 33 24.40 -6.15 -23.11
CA GLY A 33 24.07 -5.87 -24.51
C GLY A 33 23.02 -6.80 -25.14
N ALA A 34 22.50 -7.77 -24.38
CA ALA A 34 21.41 -8.65 -24.82
C ALA A 34 20.10 -8.22 -24.16
N LEU A 35 19.78 -8.82 -23.01
CA LEU A 35 18.52 -8.62 -22.28
C LEU A 35 18.73 -8.60 -20.76
N GLY A 36 19.98 -8.61 -20.26
CA GLY A 36 20.26 -8.78 -18.82
C GLY A 36 19.53 -7.76 -17.93
N LEU A 37 19.50 -6.49 -18.34
CA LEU A 37 18.73 -5.45 -17.65
C LEU A 37 17.21 -5.64 -17.79
N ALA A 38 16.74 -6.02 -18.98
CA ALA A 38 15.31 -6.12 -19.27
C ALA A 38 14.61 -7.23 -18.47
N GLN A 39 15.35 -8.25 -18.03
CA GLN A 39 14.85 -9.32 -17.18
C GLN A 39 14.80 -8.94 -15.70
N GLY A 40 15.44 -7.84 -15.31
CA GLY A 40 15.49 -7.36 -13.94
C GLY A 40 14.19 -6.72 -13.46
N LEU A 41 13.94 -6.81 -12.16
CA LEU A 41 12.90 -6.09 -11.44
C LEU A 41 13.56 -5.19 -10.38
N VAL A 42 13.23 -3.91 -10.38
CA VAL A 42 13.67 -2.95 -9.37
C VAL A 42 12.46 -2.49 -8.58
N LEU A 43 12.47 -2.78 -7.29
CA LEU A 43 11.44 -2.35 -6.35
C LEU A 43 11.81 -0.99 -5.77
N LEU A 44 10.87 -0.05 -5.81
CA LEU A 44 11.06 1.34 -5.45
C LEU A 44 10.08 1.76 -4.34
N PRO A 45 10.47 2.67 -3.44
CA PRO A 45 9.67 3.04 -2.28
C PRO A 45 8.51 3.99 -2.60
N SER A 46 8.52 4.68 -3.75
CA SER A 46 7.48 5.65 -4.12
C SER A 46 7.48 5.96 -5.62
N ASN A 47 6.40 6.56 -6.10
CA ASN A 47 6.31 7.10 -7.46
C ASN A 47 7.36 8.19 -7.73
N ARG A 48 7.77 8.95 -6.70
CA ARG A 48 8.88 9.91 -6.81
C ARG A 48 10.20 9.20 -7.13
N ALA A 49 10.48 8.08 -6.46
CA ALA A 49 11.67 7.27 -6.73
C ALA A 49 11.61 6.63 -8.13
N LEU A 50 10.44 6.17 -8.56
CA LEU A 50 10.19 5.68 -9.92
C LEU A 50 10.59 6.72 -10.97
N GLY A 51 10.03 7.92 -10.90
CA GLY A 51 10.35 9.00 -11.85
C GLY A 51 11.83 9.37 -11.84
N ALA A 52 12.47 9.43 -10.67
CA ALA A 52 13.89 9.74 -10.55
C ALA A 52 14.79 8.67 -11.21
N VAL A 53 14.49 7.39 -10.98
CA VAL A 53 15.23 6.26 -11.55
C VAL A 53 14.99 6.13 -13.05
N GLN A 54 13.74 6.30 -13.52
CA GLN A 54 13.42 6.35 -14.95
C GLN A 54 14.22 7.44 -15.67
N ALA A 55 14.21 8.67 -15.13
CA ALA A 55 14.97 9.77 -15.72
C ALA A 55 16.48 9.49 -15.75
N ALA A 56 17.02 8.82 -14.73
CA ALA A 56 18.43 8.41 -14.71
C ALA A 56 18.75 7.35 -15.79
N PHE A 57 17.87 6.36 -15.99
CA PHE A 57 18.01 5.40 -17.10
C PHE A 57 17.97 6.08 -18.46
N VAL A 58 17.06 7.05 -18.67
CA VAL A 58 16.97 7.82 -19.92
C VAL A 58 18.26 8.59 -20.19
N ARG A 59 18.84 9.26 -19.18
CA ARG A 59 20.13 9.96 -19.30
C ARG A 59 21.27 8.99 -19.64
N ALA A 60 21.29 7.82 -19.01
CA ALA A 60 22.35 6.83 -19.19
C ALA A 60 22.23 6.03 -20.50
N GLY A 61 21.02 5.88 -21.04
CA GLY A 61 20.71 5.00 -22.17
C GLY A 61 21.26 5.44 -23.52
N GLY A 62 21.67 6.69 -23.69
CA GLY A 62 22.33 7.19 -24.92
C GLY A 62 21.57 6.82 -26.21
N LYS A 63 22.09 5.85 -26.97
CA LYS A 63 21.53 5.38 -28.26
C LYS A 63 20.36 4.39 -28.14
N GLY A 64 20.01 3.98 -26.91
CA GLY A 64 18.91 3.06 -26.62
C GLY A 64 19.31 2.02 -25.57
N LEU A 65 18.42 1.79 -24.60
CA LEU A 65 18.59 0.81 -23.54
C LEU A 65 17.23 0.19 -23.20
N LEU A 66 17.17 -1.14 -23.10
CA LEU A 66 16.02 -1.83 -22.52
C LEU A 66 16.12 -1.77 -21.00
N MET A 67 15.15 -1.09 -20.38
CA MET A 67 15.09 -0.88 -18.93
C MET A 67 14.57 -2.11 -18.20
N PRO A 68 14.96 -2.31 -16.93
CA PRO A 68 14.32 -3.31 -16.08
C PRO A 68 12.87 -2.90 -15.81
N ARG A 69 12.06 -3.86 -15.37
CA ARG A 69 10.75 -3.55 -14.79
C ARG A 69 10.97 -2.74 -13.52
N LEU A 70 10.27 -1.63 -13.39
CA LEU A 70 10.31 -0.79 -12.20
C LEU A 70 8.92 -0.89 -11.54
N ALA A 71 8.88 -1.32 -10.28
CA ALA A 71 7.63 -1.46 -9.52
C ALA A 71 7.73 -0.69 -8.20
N VAL A 72 6.64 -0.04 -7.81
CA VAL A 72 6.55 0.74 -6.56
C VAL A 72 5.83 -0.08 -5.50
N ILE A 73 6.41 -0.21 -4.30
CA ILE A 73 5.81 -0.98 -3.20
C ILE A 73 5.26 -0.08 -2.09
N GLY A 74 5.84 1.12 -1.91
CA GLY A 74 5.56 1.97 -0.76
C GLY A 74 4.50 3.05 -0.98
N ASP A 75 3.91 3.16 -2.17
CA ASP A 75 2.85 4.13 -2.39
C ASP A 75 1.49 3.54 -1.98
N ALA A 76 0.63 4.33 -1.35
CA ALA A 76 -0.75 3.95 -1.07
C ALA A 76 -1.50 3.67 -2.38
N ASP A 77 -1.02 4.28 -3.46
CA ASP A 77 -1.42 4.00 -4.82
C ASP A 77 -0.55 2.91 -5.43
N LEU A 78 -0.70 1.67 -4.92
CA LEU A 78 -0.34 0.51 -5.75
C LEU A 78 -1.23 0.55 -6.98
N ASP A 79 -0.70 1.16 -8.03
CA ASP A 79 -1.24 1.07 -9.36
C ASP A 79 -1.43 -0.42 -9.72
N GLU A 80 -2.36 -0.68 -10.63
CA GLU A 80 -2.48 -1.98 -11.32
C GLU A 80 -1.14 -2.44 -11.91
N SER A 81 -0.21 -1.52 -12.18
CA SER A 81 1.15 -1.81 -12.62
C SER A 81 1.95 -2.70 -11.66
N VAL A 82 1.71 -2.60 -10.35
CA VAL A 82 2.38 -3.42 -9.34
C VAL A 82 1.76 -4.81 -9.28
N ALA A 83 0.45 -4.92 -9.43
CA ALA A 83 -0.23 -6.20 -9.59
C ALA A 83 0.24 -6.89 -10.88
N LEU A 84 0.31 -6.20 -12.02
CA LEU A 84 0.80 -6.75 -13.29
C LEU A 84 2.30 -7.10 -13.29
N ALA A 85 3.11 -6.38 -12.50
CA ALA A 85 4.54 -6.65 -12.40
C ALA A 85 4.86 -7.84 -11.48
N LEU A 86 3.96 -8.15 -10.54
CA LEU A 86 4.20 -9.13 -9.48
C LEU A 86 3.26 -10.35 -9.51
N ASP A 87 2.10 -10.26 -10.17
CA ASP A 87 1.26 -11.42 -10.47
C ASP A 87 1.92 -12.22 -11.60
N ALA A 88 2.33 -13.44 -11.28
CA ALA A 88 2.19 -14.50 -12.26
C ALA A 88 0.68 -14.65 -12.49
N ILE A 89 0.22 -14.37 -13.70
CA ILE A 89 -1.17 -14.61 -14.11
C ILE A 89 -1.37 -16.12 -14.02
N ASP A 90 -1.78 -16.60 -12.86
CA ASP A 90 -2.23 -17.96 -12.65
C ASP A 90 -3.76 -17.89 -12.54
N ASP A 91 -4.44 -18.35 -13.59
CA ASP A 91 -5.90 -18.31 -13.72
C ASP A 91 -6.62 -19.14 -12.62
N GLU A 92 -5.87 -19.90 -11.81
CA GLU A 92 -6.36 -20.74 -10.71
C GLU A 92 -6.49 -20.01 -9.36
N VAL A 93 -6.07 -18.74 -9.23
CA VAL A 93 -6.11 -18.00 -7.95
C VAL A 93 -7.33 -17.06 -7.88
N GLU A 94 -8.09 -17.16 -6.78
CA GLU A 94 -9.22 -16.27 -6.48
C GLU A 94 -8.83 -14.78 -6.65
N PRO A 95 -9.57 -13.98 -7.45
CA PRO A 95 -9.23 -12.58 -7.67
C PRO A 95 -9.35 -11.76 -6.37
N ILE A 96 -8.38 -10.88 -6.13
CA ILE A 96 -8.48 -9.92 -5.01
C ILE A 96 -9.57 -8.90 -5.36
N PRO A 97 -10.57 -8.66 -4.47
CA PRO A 97 -11.61 -7.68 -4.72
C PRO A 97 -11.05 -6.29 -5.03
N PRO A 98 -11.77 -5.48 -5.84
CA PRO A 98 -11.32 -4.12 -6.14
C PRO A 98 -11.33 -3.25 -4.88
N ALA A 99 -10.49 -2.22 -4.88
CA ALA A 99 -10.54 -1.20 -3.85
C ALA A 99 -11.77 -0.31 -4.05
N ILE A 100 -12.44 0.06 -2.96
CA ILE A 100 -13.54 1.01 -3.01
C ILE A 100 -13.05 2.40 -3.48
N ASP A 101 -13.84 3.05 -4.33
CA ASP A 101 -13.57 4.43 -4.75
C ASP A 101 -13.49 5.37 -3.53
N ALA A 102 -12.52 6.31 -3.56
CA ALA A 102 -12.23 7.17 -2.42
C ALA A 102 -13.41 8.08 -2.04
N LEU A 103 -14.10 8.64 -3.04
CA LEU A 103 -15.26 9.49 -2.79
C LEU A 103 -16.44 8.65 -2.27
N ARG A 104 -16.70 7.49 -2.88
CA ARG A 104 -17.76 6.57 -2.42
C ARG A 104 -17.52 6.12 -0.98
N ARG A 105 -16.29 5.73 -0.64
CA ARG A 105 -15.88 5.35 0.73
C ARG A 105 -16.18 6.47 1.71
N ARG A 106 -15.77 7.70 1.37
CA ARG A 106 -15.97 8.88 2.22
C ARG A 106 -17.45 9.21 2.42
N LEU A 107 -18.28 9.09 1.39
CA LEU A 107 -19.73 9.28 1.50
C LEU A 107 -20.39 8.22 2.40
N LEU A 108 -20.01 6.95 2.26
CA LEU A 108 -20.55 5.87 3.11
C LEU A 108 -20.16 6.03 4.58
N LEU A 109 -18.92 6.44 4.85
CA LEU A 109 -18.46 6.76 6.21
C LEU A 109 -19.20 7.98 6.78
N SER A 110 -19.42 9.03 5.96
CA SER A 110 -20.20 10.20 6.37
C SER A 110 -21.63 9.82 6.75
N GLU A 111 -22.29 8.99 5.93
CA GLU A 111 -23.63 8.48 6.20
C GLU A 111 -23.66 7.60 7.46
N LEU A 112 -22.58 6.85 7.73
CA LEU A 112 -22.47 6.06 8.95
C LEU A 112 -22.37 6.94 10.20
N ILE A 113 -21.58 8.01 10.14
CA ILE A 113 -21.47 9.03 11.20
C ILE A 113 -22.83 9.67 11.49
N GLU A 114 -23.54 10.09 10.44
CA GLU A 114 -24.85 10.75 10.58
C GLU A 114 -25.90 9.84 11.23
N ARG A 115 -25.89 8.55 10.90
CA ARG A 115 -26.82 7.56 11.47
C ARG A 115 -26.54 7.21 12.93
N HIS A 116 -25.30 7.36 13.39
CA HIS A 116 -24.86 6.85 14.69
C HIS A 116 -24.20 7.95 15.50
N THR A 117 -25.03 8.88 15.97
CA THR A 117 -24.60 9.90 16.95
C THR A 117 -24.50 9.25 18.34
N PRO A 118 -23.36 9.33 19.03
CA PRO A 118 -23.23 8.83 20.40
C PRO A 118 -24.23 9.51 21.37
N PRO A 119 -24.72 8.80 22.40
CA PRO A 119 -25.61 9.40 23.39
C PRO A 119 -24.97 10.61 24.08
N GLY A 120 -25.71 11.72 24.15
CA GLY A 120 -25.26 12.95 24.81
C GLY A 120 -24.46 13.90 23.92
N GLU A 121 -24.26 13.57 22.64
CA GLU A 121 -23.63 14.45 21.65
C GLU A 121 -24.64 15.07 20.68
N ALA A 122 -24.29 16.23 20.12
CA ALA A 122 -25.05 16.81 19.03
C ALA A 122 -24.78 16.03 17.73
N PRO A 123 -25.81 15.78 16.89
CA PRO A 123 -25.62 15.11 15.62
C PRO A 123 -24.62 15.84 14.71
N ILE A 124 -23.69 15.09 14.13
CA ILE A 124 -22.74 15.60 13.13
C ILE A 124 -23.32 15.29 11.75
N THR A 125 -23.55 16.33 10.93
CA THR A 125 -24.21 16.19 9.63
C THR A 125 -23.53 16.97 8.51
N GLY A 126 -23.83 16.59 7.28
CA GLY A 126 -23.41 17.27 6.06
C GLY A 126 -21.89 17.41 5.95
N ALA A 127 -21.43 18.64 5.76
CA ALA A 127 -20.00 18.92 5.58
C ALA A 127 -19.14 18.48 6.78
N ALA A 128 -19.66 18.58 8.01
CA ALA A 128 -18.92 18.17 9.21
C ALA A 128 -18.73 16.64 9.25
N ALA A 129 -19.76 15.88 8.89
CA ALA A 129 -19.68 14.42 8.79
C ALA A 129 -18.73 14.00 7.67
N PHE A 130 -18.78 14.68 6.53
CA PHE A 130 -17.89 14.41 5.40
C PHE A 130 -16.42 14.71 5.71
N GLN A 131 -16.13 15.73 6.51
CA GLN A 131 -14.77 16.02 6.99
C GLN A 131 -14.29 15.00 8.02
N LEU A 132 -15.15 14.61 8.97
CA LEU A 132 -14.82 13.59 9.96
C LEU A 132 -14.60 12.20 9.32
N ALA A 133 -15.35 11.87 8.28
CA ALA A 133 -15.20 10.63 7.52
C ALA A 133 -13.79 10.45 6.96
N GLU A 134 -13.10 11.53 6.58
CA GLU A 134 -11.70 11.47 6.14
C GLU A 134 -10.75 11.12 7.29
N GLY A 135 -11.01 11.62 8.50
CA GLY A 135 -10.28 11.23 9.70
C GLY A 135 -10.45 9.75 10.02
N LEU A 136 -11.68 9.25 9.99
CA LEU A 136 -11.98 7.84 10.22
C LEU A 136 -11.37 6.92 9.15
N ALA A 137 -11.42 7.33 7.88
CA ALA A 137 -10.77 6.62 6.77
C ALA A 137 -9.25 6.46 7.01
N ARG A 138 -8.57 7.54 7.44
CA ARG A 138 -7.14 7.48 7.77
C ARG A 138 -6.84 6.54 8.93
N VAL A 139 -7.73 6.45 9.92
CA VAL A 139 -7.57 5.48 11.03
C VAL A 139 -7.67 4.04 10.52
N ILE A 140 -8.66 3.73 9.69
CA ILE A 140 -8.79 2.40 9.07
C ILE A 140 -7.53 2.06 8.27
N ASP A 141 -7.05 3.00 7.44
CA ASP A 141 -5.88 2.79 6.60
C ASP A 141 -4.62 2.55 7.44
N GLN A 142 -4.44 3.32 8.52
CA GLN A 142 -3.32 3.14 9.44
C GLN A 142 -3.34 1.77 10.11
N LEU A 143 -4.49 1.29 10.59
CA LEU A 143 -4.61 -0.04 11.18
C LEU A 143 -4.25 -1.12 10.16
N GLN A 144 -4.72 -0.97 8.93
CA GLN A 144 -4.39 -1.91 7.86
C GLN A 144 -2.89 -1.87 7.53
N TYR A 145 -2.26 -0.70 7.45
CA TYR A 145 -0.83 -0.58 7.21
C TYR A 145 0.03 -1.21 8.31
N GLU A 146 -0.40 -1.11 9.56
CA GLU A 146 0.27 -1.72 10.71
C GLU A 146 -0.14 -3.18 10.96
N GLU A 147 -1.01 -3.74 10.09
CA GLU A 147 -1.57 -5.10 10.23
C GLU A 147 -2.26 -5.34 11.58
N VAL A 148 -2.90 -4.29 12.12
CA VAL A 148 -3.64 -4.31 13.38
C VAL A 148 -5.13 -4.45 13.11
N ALA A 149 -5.78 -5.38 13.80
CA ALA A 149 -7.23 -5.56 13.71
C ALA A 149 -7.98 -4.33 14.27
N ALA A 150 -9.07 -3.93 13.61
CA ALA A 150 -9.88 -2.79 14.06
C ALA A 150 -10.43 -2.96 15.49
N SER A 151 -10.67 -4.20 15.92
CA SER A 151 -11.07 -4.52 17.29
C SER A 151 -10.08 -4.03 18.35
N ALA A 152 -8.78 -3.93 18.02
CA ALA A 152 -7.77 -3.43 18.94
C ALA A 152 -8.00 -1.96 19.35
N LEU A 153 -8.75 -1.18 18.55
CA LEU A 153 -9.11 0.20 18.92
C LEU A 153 -10.03 0.28 20.13
N VAL A 154 -10.90 -0.72 20.32
CA VAL A 154 -11.91 -0.70 21.38
C VAL A 154 -11.45 -1.43 22.64
N ASP A 155 -10.33 -2.14 22.56
CA ASP A 155 -9.68 -2.84 23.68
C ASP A 155 -8.57 -1.98 24.34
N LEU A 156 -8.45 -0.71 23.98
CA LEU A 156 -7.43 0.20 24.51
C LEU A 156 -7.66 0.50 26.01
N ASP A 157 -6.63 0.25 26.84
CA ASP A 157 -6.59 0.75 28.21
C ASP A 157 -6.28 2.24 28.23
N LEU A 158 -7.30 3.07 28.45
CA LEU A 158 -7.19 4.52 28.49
C LEU A 158 -6.78 5.10 29.85
N GLY A 159 -6.62 4.25 30.89
CA GLY A 159 -6.27 4.68 32.23
C GLY A 159 -7.19 5.79 32.80
N ALA A 160 -6.63 6.64 33.67
CA ALA A 160 -7.35 7.69 34.40
C ALA A 160 -7.88 8.84 33.52
N PHE A 161 -7.62 8.83 32.21
CA PHE A 161 -8.05 9.85 31.26
C PHE A 161 -9.33 9.44 30.48
N ALA A 162 -9.95 8.31 30.84
CA ALA A 162 -11.03 7.69 30.08
C ALA A 162 -12.23 8.59 29.78
N ASP A 163 -12.61 9.53 30.65
CA ASP A 163 -13.87 10.27 30.48
C ASP A 163 -13.87 11.21 29.26
N HIS A 164 -12.73 11.85 28.93
CA HIS A 164 -12.66 12.72 27.75
C HIS A 164 -12.45 11.97 26.43
N TRP A 165 -11.90 10.76 26.49
CA TRP A 165 -11.67 9.91 25.32
C TRP A 165 -12.84 8.97 25.00
N ARG A 166 -13.74 8.73 25.95
CA ARG A 166 -14.89 7.82 25.79
C ARG A 166 -15.74 8.18 24.57
N ALA A 167 -16.05 9.47 24.41
CA ALA A 167 -16.72 10.03 23.23
C ALA A 167 -16.02 9.68 21.90
N SER A 168 -14.69 9.82 21.84
CA SER A 168 -13.92 9.49 20.65
C SER A 168 -13.85 7.99 20.39
N LEU A 169 -13.72 7.17 21.43
CA LEU A 169 -13.76 5.70 21.31
C LEU A 169 -15.12 5.21 20.81
N ASP A 170 -16.22 5.78 21.30
CA ASP A 170 -17.57 5.42 20.85
C ASP A 170 -17.78 5.73 19.37
N ARG A 171 -17.10 6.75 18.82
CA ARG A 171 -17.08 6.97 17.37
C ARG A 171 -16.19 5.97 16.62
N LEU A 172 -15.06 5.56 17.21
CA LEU A 172 -14.21 4.52 16.61
C LEU A 172 -14.90 3.16 16.57
N ARG A 173 -15.84 2.88 17.48
CA ARG A 173 -16.70 1.69 17.41
C ARG A 173 -17.48 1.59 16.10
N LEU A 174 -17.80 2.69 15.44
CA LEU A 174 -18.43 2.65 14.10
C LEU A 174 -17.58 1.87 13.09
N LEU A 175 -16.25 1.96 13.21
CA LEU A 175 -15.30 1.25 12.35
C LEU A 175 -15.26 -0.25 12.62
N VAL A 176 -15.58 -0.66 13.85
CA VAL A 176 -15.56 -2.07 14.27
C VAL A 176 -16.92 -2.71 14.03
N ASP A 177 -17.98 -2.06 14.49
CA ASP A 177 -19.31 -2.65 14.60
C ASP A 177 -20.13 -2.53 13.30
N HIS A 178 -19.86 -1.50 12.49
CA HIS A 178 -20.71 -1.18 11.34
C HIS A 178 -19.98 -1.12 10.01
N TRP A 179 -18.77 -0.56 9.95
CA TRP A 179 -18.02 -0.39 8.70
C TRP A 179 -17.82 -1.70 7.92
N PRO A 180 -17.45 -2.85 8.53
CA PRO A 180 -17.23 -4.08 7.78
C PRO A 180 -18.47 -4.55 7.00
N ALA A 181 -19.65 -4.43 7.60
CA ALA A 181 -20.92 -4.77 6.96
C ALA A 181 -21.30 -3.78 5.86
N VAL A 182 -21.01 -2.48 6.03
CA VAL A 182 -21.21 -1.45 5.01
C VAL A 182 -20.32 -1.73 3.79
N LEU A 183 -19.04 -1.99 4.03
CA LEU A 183 -18.05 -2.24 2.99
C LEU A 183 -18.36 -3.54 2.23
N ALA A 184 -18.73 -4.61 2.92
CA ALA A 184 -19.09 -5.89 2.29
C ALA A 184 -20.23 -5.75 1.26
N ARG A 185 -21.23 -4.89 1.52
CA ARG A 185 -22.33 -4.63 0.57
C ARG A 185 -21.88 -3.98 -0.74
N THR A 186 -20.68 -3.41 -0.79
CA THR A 186 -20.15 -2.78 -2.01
C THR A 186 -19.47 -3.78 -2.93
N GLY A 187 -19.16 -5.00 -2.45
CA GLY A 187 -18.32 -5.96 -3.19
C GLY A 187 -16.86 -5.53 -3.34
N ALA A 188 -16.45 -4.47 -2.64
CA ALA A 188 -15.10 -3.93 -2.65
C ALA A 188 -14.47 -4.01 -1.25
N ILE A 189 -13.16 -3.81 -1.19
CA ILE A 189 -12.38 -3.73 0.05
C ILE A 189 -11.72 -2.36 0.19
N ASP A 190 -11.19 -2.06 1.37
CA ASP A 190 -10.41 -0.84 1.57
C ASP A 190 -9.11 -0.89 0.75
N ARG A 191 -8.60 0.28 0.36
CA ARG A 191 -7.38 0.39 -0.45
C ARG A 191 -6.16 -0.22 0.24
N ALA A 192 -6.00 0.03 1.54
CA ALA A 192 -4.87 -0.47 2.31
C ALA A 192 -4.95 -2.00 2.52
N ASP A 193 -6.14 -2.57 2.76
CA ASP A 193 -6.36 -4.03 2.77
C ASP A 193 -6.01 -4.65 1.41
N ARG A 194 -6.48 -4.06 0.30
CA ARG A 194 -6.15 -4.54 -1.05
C ARG A 194 -4.64 -4.57 -1.29
N ARG A 195 -3.94 -3.49 -0.90
CA ARG A 195 -2.48 -3.41 -0.95
C ARG A 195 -1.84 -4.57 -0.21
N ASN A 196 -2.24 -4.82 1.05
CA ASN A 196 -1.65 -5.89 1.85
C ASN A 196 -1.85 -7.26 1.19
N ARG A 197 -3.08 -7.56 0.73
CA ARG A 197 -3.38 -8.83 0.03
C ARG A 197 -2.55 -9.03 -1.24
N LEU A 198 -2.30 -7.96 -1.99
CA LEU A 198 -1.40 -8.01 -3.15
C LEU A 198 0.03 -8.31 -2.71
N LEU A 199 0.55 -7.62 -1.70
CA LEU A 199 1.91 -7.86 -1.19
C LEU A 199 2.08 -9.29 -0.62
N ASP A 200 1.08 -9.80 0.09
CA ASP A 200 1.06 -11.16 0.61
C ASP A 200 1.08 -12.20 -0.50
N ARG A 201 0.29 -12.00 -1.56
CA ARG A 201 0.27 -12.87 -2.74
C ARG A 201 1.64 -12.98 -3.37
N VAL A 202 2.28 -11.84 -3.61
CA VAL A 202 3.62 -11.77 -4.21
C VAL A 202 4.65 -12.42 -3.29
N THR A 203 4.56 -12.16 -1.99
CA THR A 203 5.44 -12.75 -0.99
C THR A 203 5.30 -14.27 -0.97
N ALA A 204 4.07 -14.80 -1.04
CA ALA A 204 3.81 -16.23 -1.11
C ALA A 204 4.38 -16.83 -2.41
N ALA A 205 4.13 -16.20 -3.56
CA ALA A 205 4.64 -16.64 -4.85
C ALA A 205 6.18 -16.71 -4.86
N TRP A 206 6.88 -15.68 -4.38
CA TRP A 206 8.34 -15.65 -4.31
C TRP A 206 8.93 -16.60 -3.27
N ARG A 207 8.19 -16.94 -2.21
CA ARG A 207 8.62 -18.00 -1.27
C ARG A 207 8.56 -19.38 -1.92
N ALA A 208 7.55 -19.64 -2.75
CA ALA A 208 7.38 -20.90 -3.46
C ALA A 208 8.35 -21.04 -4.64
N ALA A 209 8.48 -19.98 -5.44
CA ALA A 209 9.34 -19.89 -6.62
C ALA A 209 10.13 -18.57 -6.59
N PRO A 210 11.27 -18.53 -5.90
CA PRO A 210 12.06 -17.30 -5.81
C PRO A 210 12.57 -16.87 -7.19
N PRO A 211 12.64 -15.56 -7.48
CA PRO A 211 13.19 -15.08 -8.73
C PRO A 211 14.65 -15.54 -8.90
N ALA A 212 15.03 -15.84 -10.13
CA ALA A 212 16.40 -16.21 -10.47
C ALA A 212 17.37 -15.08 -10.11
N ARG A 213 18.59 -15.45 -9.72
CA ARG A 213 19.68 -14.50 -9.40
C ARG A 213 20.44 -14.05 -10.62
#